data_AF-A0A815HRC8-F1
#
_entry.id   AF-A0A815HRC8-F1
#
_cell.length_a   1.000
_cell.length_b   1.000
_cell.length_c   1.000
_cell.angle_alpha   90.00
_cell.angle_beta   90.00
_cell.angle_gamma   90.00
#
_symmetry.space_group_name_H-M   'P 1'
#
loop_
_entity.id
_entity.type
_entity.pdbx_description
1 polymer ?
#
loop_
_entity_poly.entity_id
_entity_poly.type
_entity_poly.pdbx_seq_one_letter_code
_entity_poly.pdbx_strand_id
1 'polypeptide(L)' 'MVLSLFILVDQLPFNSNGKLDKAALPKPNLSSLLLPINNDEISNDQDNEISMTNEQQLVHDLWCDIL' A
#
# COMPACT_ATOMS: atom_id res chain seq x y z
N MET A 1 18.63 -3.03 0.94
CA MET A 1 17.71 -1.89 0.99
C MET A 1 16.50 -2.23 0.13
N VAL A 2 15.28 -2.05 0.64
CA VAL A 2 14.02 -2.42 -0.05
C VAL A 2 13.10 -1.20 -0.09
N LEU A 3 12.37 -1.00 -1.19
CA LEU A 3 11.46 0.14 -1.39
C LEU A 3 10.06 -0.15 -0.82
N SER A 4 9.42 0.88 -0.28
CA SER A 4 8.09 0.78 0.33
C SER A 4 6.94 0.74 -0.68
N LEU A 5 7.15 1.17 -1.93
CA LEU A 5 6.09 1.25 -2.93
C LEU A 5 6.65 1.13 -4.35
N PHE A 6 5.87 0.47 -5.22
CA PHE A 6 6.07 0.43 -6.67
C PHE A 6 4.80 0.93 -7.37
N ILE A 7 4.96 1.75 -8.41
CA ILE A 7 3.86 2.28 -9.21
C ILE A 7 4.11 1.86 -10.66
N LEU A 8 3.13 1.18 -11.25
CA LEU A 8 3.19 0.81 -12.66
C LEU A 8 2.80 2.02 -13.51
N VAL A 9 3.66 2.36 -14.46
CA VAL A 9 3.41 3.40 -15.48
C VAL A 9 3.69 2.81 -16.85
N ASP A 10 2.87 3.18 -17.83
CA ASP A 10 3.05 2.70 -19.21
C ASP A 10 4.31 3.29 -19.84
N GLN A 11 4.61 4.56 -19.52
CA GLN A 11 5.81 5.24 -19.99
C GLN A 11 6.42 6.14 -18.90
N LEU A 12 7.75 6.21 -18.86
CA LEU A 12 8.47 7.17 -18.01
C LEU A 12 8.43 8.57 -18.64
N PRO A 13 8.08 9.62 -17.87
CA PRO A 13 8.08 10.98 -18.37
C PRO A 13 9.52 11.51 -18.50
N PHE A 14 9.84 12.15 -19.62
CA PHE A 14 11.13 12.79 -19.84
C PHE A 14 10.95 14.27 -20.13
N ASN A 15 11.90 15.10 -19.69
CA ASN A 15 11.96 16.51 -20.06
C ASN A 15 12.52 16.68 -21.48
N SER A 16 12.53 17.91 -22.00
CA SER A 16 13.04 18.23 -23.35
C SER A 16 14.50 17.81 -23.61
N ASN A 17 15.28 17.57 -22.55
CA ASN A 17 16.66 17.09 -22.65
C ASN A 17 16.77 15.55 -22.56
N GLY A 18 15.65 14.83 -22.56
CA GLY A 18 15.61 13.37 -22.47
C GLY A 18 15.93 12.81 -21.07
N LYS A 19 15.92 13.64 -20.02
CA LYS A 19 16.11 13.18 -18.63
C LYS A 19 14.76 12.94 -17.96
N LEU A 20 14.70 11.96 -17.05
CA LEU A 20 13.48 11.65 -16.29
C LEU A 20 12.95 12.91 -15.60
N ASP A 21 11.70 13.25 -15.88
CA ASP A 21 11.01 14.36 -15.22
C ASP A 21 10.33 13.87 -13.95
N LYS A 22 11.01 14.08 -12.82
CA LYS A 22 10.53 13.66 -11.50
C LYS A 22 9.28 14.41 -11.05
N ALA A 23 9.05 15.63 -11.53
CA ALA A 23 7.88 16.40 -11.16
C ALA A 23 6.62 15.91 -11.88
N ALA A 24 6.79 15.31 -13.06
CA ALA A 24 5.74 14.69 -13.83
C ALA A 24 5.42 13.25 -13.40
N LEU A 25 6.17 12.66 -12.47
CA LEU A 25 5.86 11.34 -11.95
C LEU A 25 4.54 11.34 -11.17
N PRO A 26 3.71 10.29 -11.31
CA PRO A 26 2.47 10.19 -10.56
C PRO A 26 2.75 10.14 -9.06
N LYS A 27 1.91 10.82 -8.29
CA LYS A 27 1.99 10.74 -6.82
C LYS A 27 1.48 9.38 -6.35
N PRO A 28 2.09 8.80 -5.28
CA PRO A 28 1.54 7.64 -4.60
C PRO A 28 0.08 7.84 -4.22
N ASN A 29 -0.80 6.94 -4.66
CA ASN A 29 -2.15 6.85 -4.12
C ASN A 29 -2.12 5.87 -2.94
N LEU A 30 -2.12 6.38 -1.72
CA LEU A 30 -2.11 5.53 -0.53
C LEU A 30 -3.49 4.94 -0.24
N SER A 31 -4.56 5.55 -0.76
CA SER A 31 -5.92 5.04 -0.59
C SER A 31 -6.13 3.70 -1.29
N SER A 32 -5.38 3.40 -2.36
CA SER A 32 -5.43 2.07 -2.99
C SER A 32 -4.73 0.97 -2.17
N LEU A 33 -3.94 1.33 -1.16
CA LEU A 33 -3.36 0.36 -0.21
C LEU A 33 -4.33 0.04 0.94
N LEU A 34 -5.35 0.88 1.13
CA LEU A 34 -6.39 0.64 2.12
C LEU A 34 -7.41 -0.32 1.49
N LEU A 35 -7.58 -1.48 2.10
CA LEU A 35 -8.70 -2.36 1.79
C LEU A 35 -10.00 -1.61 2.09
N PRO A 36 -11.06 -1.77 1.27
CA PRO A 36 -12.36 -1.21 1.58
C PRO A 36 -12.82 -1.73 2.95
N ILE A 37 -12.92 -0.85 3.94
CA ILE A 37 -13.60 -1.18 5.19
C ILE A 37 -15.10 -1.02 4.91
N ASN A 38 -15.69 -2.04 4.30
CA ASN A 38 -17.12 -2.08 4.03
C ASN A 38 -17.83 -2.44 5.34
N ASN A 39 -18.65 -1.54 5.89
CA ASN A 39 -19.57 -1.89 6.97
C ASN A 39 -20.84 -2.61 6.48
N ASP A 40 -21.08 -2.74 5.17
CA ASP A 40 -22.38 -3.23 4.66
C ASP A 40 -22.32 -4.23 3.47
N GLU A 41 -21.17 -4.80 3.11
CA GLU A 41 -21.09 -5.72 1.94
C GLU A 41 -20.35 -7.01 2.30
N ILE A 42 -21.09 -7.98 2.87
CA ILE A 42 -20.72 -9.40 2.86
C ILE A 42 -21.03 -9.90 1.45
N SER A 43 -20.07 -9.73 0.54
CA SER A 43 -20.04 -10.45 -0.73
C SER A 43 -18.93 -11.49 -0.63
N ASN A 44 -19.32 -12.76 -0.66
CA ASN A 44 -18.45 -13.93 -0.66
C ASN A 44 -17.49 -13.89 -1.87
N ASP A 45 -16.24 -13.50 -1.61
CA ASP A 45 -15.06 -14.08 -2.24
C ASP A 45 -14.05 -14.32 -1.12
N GLN A 46 -13.88 -15.59 -0.75
CA GLN A 46 -12.81 -16.07 0.11
C GLN A 46 -11.48 -15.56 -0.44
N ASP A 47 -10.69 -14.85 0.38
CA ASP A 47 -9.21 -14.73 0.33
C ASP A 47 -8.65 -13.55 1.15
N ASN A 48 -9.49 -12.76 1.84
CA ASN A 48 -9.01 -11.73 2.76
C ASN A 48 -9.32 -12.04 4.22
N GLU A 49 -9.06 -13.28 4.63
CA GLU A 49 -9.08 -13.67 6.03
C GLU A 49 -7.77 -13.19 6.68
N ILE A 50 -7.74 -11.94 7.12
CA ILE A 50 -6.71 -11.48 8.05
C ILE A 50 -7.08 -12.06 9.42
N SER A 51 -6.89 -13.36 9.57
CA SER A 51 -6.98 -14.02 10.87
C SER A 51 -5.76 -13.59 11.69
N MET A 52 -5.91 -12.52 12.48
CA MET A 52 -4.90 -12.02 13.40
C MET A 52 -4.57 -13.14 14.39
N THR A 53 -3.46 -13.86 14.16
CA THR A 53 -3.06 -14.96 15.03
C THR A 53 -2.61 -14.43 16.39
N ASN A 54 -2.62 -15.28 17.43
CA ASN A 54 -2.18 -14.89 18.78
C ASN A 54 -0.77 -14.26 18.80
N GLU A 55 0.11 -14.69 17.87
CA GLU A 55 1.46 -14.15 17.72
C GLU A 55 1.46 -12.74 17.13
N GLN A 56 0.57 -12.46 16.17
CA GLN A 56 0.41 -11.13 15.58
C GLN A 56 -0.15 -10.13 16.60
N GLN A 57 -1.06 -10.57 17.48
CA GLN A 57 -1.59 -9.74 18.56
C GLN A 57 -0.51 -9.31 19.55
N LEU A 58 0.38 -10.23 19.96
CA LEU A 58 1.47 -9.92 20.88
C LEU A 58 2.47 -8.89 20.28
N VAL A 59 2.78 -9.03 18.99
CA VAL A 59 3.65 -8.07 18.28
C VAL A 59 2.98 -6.72 18.19
N HIS A 60 1.69 -6.67 17.87
CA HIS A 60 0.92 -5.44 17.83
C HIS A 60 0.94 -4.70 19.18
N ASP A 61 0.64 -5.41 20.27
CA ASP A 61 0.61 -4.81 21.61
C ASP A 61 1.98 -4.27 22.01
N LEU A 62 3.06 -5.00 21.71
CA LEU A 62 4.43 -4.54 21.93
C LEU A 62 4.77 -3.30 21.10
N TRP A 63 4.32 -3.23 19.86
CA TRP A 63 4.61 -2.11 18.97
C TRP A 63 3.87 -0.84 19.39
N CYS A 64 2.62 -0.96 19.83
CA CYS A 64 1.84 0.16 20.37
C CYS A 64 2.38 0.69 21.71
N ASP A 65 3.07 -0.13 22.49
CA ASP A 65 3.64 0.28 23.78
C ASP A 65 4.98 1.04 23.59
N ILE A 66 5.65 0.85 22.45
CA ILE A 66 6.98 1.42 22.15
C ILE A 66 6.89 2.69 21.28
N LEU A 67 5.87 2.80 20.42
CA LEU A 67 5.63 3.93 19.50
C LEU A 67 4.58 4.90 20.05
#